data_AF-A0A929VXS5-F1
#
_entry.id   AF-A0A929VXS5-F1
#
_cell.length_a   1.000
_cell.length_b   1.000
_cell.length_c   1.000
_cell.angle_alpha   90.00
_cell.angle_beta   90.00
_cell.angle_gamma   90.00
#
_symmetry.space_group_name_H-M   'P 1'
#
loop_
_entity.id
_entity.type
_entity.pdbx_description
1 polymer ?
#
loop_
_entity_poly.entity_id
_entity_poly.type
_entity_poly.pdbx_seq_one_letter_code
_entity_poly.pdbx_strand_id
1 'polypeptide(L)'
;MKTGILVLAIGTIGYVGFSFFPARFHVDGRAAFLPQAIGMTIGALFFSLFYLKQRPFSRASVKNMLGGFIFAVAVLLYLISINLNGVSVAASLTQMNVILATLGGIYILGERKTRWELWNVYIGLFIVLIGGVMIGLTSTEIVANLL
;
A
#
# COMPACT_ATOMS: atom_id res chain seq x y z
N MET A 1 -20.91 5.42 11.23
CA MET A 1 -20.67 4.42 10.16
C MET A 1 -20.77 5.00 8.75
N LYS A 2 -21.86 5.66 8.34
CA LYS A 2 -22.04 6.19 6.96
C LYS A 2 -20.89 7.09 6.47
N THR A 3 -20.43 8.03 7.31
CA THR A 3 -19.30 8.92 6.98
C THR A 3 -17.98 8.17 6.79
N GLY A 4 -17.72 7.13 7.58
CA GLY A 4 -16.50 6.33 7.46
C GLY A 4 -16.43 5.57 6.14
N ILE A 5 -17.55 4.97 5.71
CA ILE A 5 -17.65 4.30 4.40
C ILE A 5 -17.41 5.30 3.27
N LEU A 6 -17.93 6.51 3.38
CA LEU A 6 -17.77 7.57 2.38
C LEU A 6 -16.31 8.03 2.27
N VAL A 7 -15.64 8.22 3.41
CA VAL A 7 -14.21 8.55 3.46
C VAL A 7 -13.37 7.42 2.85
N LEU A 8 -13.69 6.15 3.17
CA LEU A 8 -13.01 5.00 2.59
C LEU A 8 -13.21 4.93 1.08
N ALA A 9 -14.44 5.14 0.59
CA ALA A 9 -14.73 5.12 -0.85
C ALA A 9 -13.91 6.18 -1.60
N ILE A 10 -13.89 7.42 -1.09
CA ILE A 10 -13.09 8.50 -1.67
C ILE A 10 -11.59 8.15 -1.63
N GLY A 11 -11.10 7.61 -0.50
CA GLY A 11 -9.72 7.18 -0.35
C GLY A 11 -9.33 6.08 -1.34
N THR A 12 -10.21 5.09 -1.54
CA THR A 12 -10.01 4.00 -2.51
C THR A 12 -9.95 4.53 -3.93
N ILE A 13 -10.83 5.46 -4.32
CA ILE A 13 -10.78 6.10 -5.65
C ILE A 13 -9.44 6.81 -5.85
N GLY A 14 -8.99 7.57 -4.85
CA GLY A 14 -7.68 8.23 -4.88
C GLY A 14 -6.52 7.24 -5.02
N TYR A 15 -6.55 6.14 -4.26
CA TYR A 15 -5.54 5.09 -4.32
C TYR A 15 -5.52 4.36 -5.68
N VAL A 16 -6.68 4.08 -6.27
CA VAL A 16 -6.77 3.50 -7.62
C VAL A 16 -6.21 4.47 -8.65
N GLY A 17 -6.53 5.76 -8.56
CA GLY A 17 -5.97 6.79 -9.45
C GLY A 17 -4.45 6.87 -9.36
N PHE A 18 -3.90 6.82 -8.14
CA PHE A 18 -2.46 6.79 -7.86
C PHE A 18 -1.72 5.70 -8.65
N SER A 19 -2.32 4.53 -8.81
CA SER A 19 -1.74 3.39 -9.57
C SER A 19 -2.08 3.40 -11.05
N PHE A 20 -3.30 3.85 -11.39
CA PHE A 20 -3.83 3.78 -12.75
C PHE A 20 -3.19 4.78 -13.70
N PHE A 21 -2.98 6.04 -13.27
CA PHE A 21 -2.46 7.07 -14.17
C PHE A 21 -1.04 6.77 -14.68
N PRO A 22 -0.05 6.44 -13.84
CA PRO A 22 1.28 6.07 -14.32
C PRO A 22 1.24 4.90 -15.31
N ALA A 23 0.42 3.89 -15.02
CA ALA A 23 0.28 2.72 -15.87
C ALA A 23 -0.41 3.01 -17.21
N ARG A 24 -1.48 3.82 -17.22
CA ARG A 24 -2.23 4.14 -18.44
C ARG A 24 -1.38 4.84 -19.49
N PHE A 25 -0.45 5.67 -19.03
CA PHE A 25 0.47 6.44 -19.86
C PHE A 25 1.83 5.73 -20.05
N HIS A 26 1.99 4.49 -19.57
CA HIS A 26 3.24 3.72 -19.65
C HIS A 26 4.46 4.51 -19.14
N VAL A 27 4.26 5.28 -18.07
CA VAL A 27 5.32 6.09 -17.48
C VAL A 27 6.21 5.18 -16.63
N ASP A 28 7.51 5.21 -16.91
CA ASP A 28 8.50 4.51 -16.10
C ASP A 28 8.32 4.85 -14.61
N GLY A 29 8.35 3.82 -13.76
CA GLY A 29 8.04 3.96 -12.34
C GLY A 29 8.99 4.92 -11.61
N ARG A 30 10.24 5.02 -12.05
CA ARG A 30 11.22 5.97 -11.48
C ARG A 30 10.92 7.38 -11.94
N ALA A 31 10.50 7.55 -13.20
CA ALA A 31 10.08 8.84 -13.73
C ALA A 31 8.77 9.33 -13.10
N ALA A 32 7.83 8.42 -12.81
CA ALA A 32 6.56 8.73 -12.16
C ALA A 32 6.72 9.09 -10.68
N PHE A 33 7.74 8.56 -10.01
CA PHE A 33 7.94 8.72 -8.57
C PHE A 33 8.10 10.17 -8.13
N LEU A 34 8.94 10.96 -8.80
CA LEU A 34 9.24 12.34 -8.38
C LEU A 34 8.02 13.27 -8.50
N PRO A 35 7.31 13.35 -9.65
CA PRO A 35 6.08 14.13 -9.75
C PRO A 35 5.03 13.71 -8.72
N GLN A 36 4.92 12.41 -8.44
CA GLN A 36 3.97 11.88 -7.47
C GLN A 36 4.34 12.30 -6.04
N ALA A 37 5.61 12.20 -5.65
CA ALA A 37 6.09 12.64 -4.35
C ALA A 37 5.86 14.15 -4.13
N ILE A 38 6.07 14.97 -5.17
CA ILE A 38 5.75 16.41 -5.14
C ILE A 38 4.25 16.61 -4.91
N GLY A 39 3.40 15.91 -5.67
CA GLY A 39 1.94 15.98 -5.52
C GLY A 39 1.48 15.57 -4.12
N MET A 40 2.02 14.49 -3.57
CA MET A 40 1.71 14.01 -2.21
C MET A 40 2.15 15.02 -1.15
N THR A 41 3.31 15.66 -1.33
CA THR A 41 3.83 16.68 -0.40
C THR A 41 2.95 17.94 -0.43
N ILE A 42 2.62 18.45 -1.62
CA ILE A 42 1.74 19.61 -1.78
C ILE A 42 0.36 19.32 -1.19
N GLY A 43 -0.23 18.16 -1.49
CA GLY A 43 -1.52 17.75 -0.95
C GLY A 43 -1.50 17.65 0.57
N ALA A 44 -0.46 17.05 1.16
CA ALA A 44 -0.31 16.95 2.61
C ALA A 44 -0.17 18.32 3.27
N LEU A 45 0.61 19.24 2.70
CA LEU A 45 0.75 20.61 3.21
C LEU A 45 -0.57 21.38 3.10
N PHE A 46 -1.27 21.25 1.97
CA PHE A 46 -2.57 21.88 1.76
C PHE A 46 -3.59 21.42 2.81
N PHE A 47 -3.74 20.10 2.99
CA PHE A 47 -4.63 19.54 4.00
C PHE A 47 -4.23 19.98 5.42
N SER A 48 -2.93 19.94 5.74
CA SER A 48 -2.43 20.32 7.06
C SER A 48 -2.72 21.78 7.40
N LEU A 49 -2.45 22.70 6.48
CA LEU A 49 -2.57 24.14 6.70
C LEU A 49 -4.01 24.64 6.61
N PHE A 50 -4.77 24.22 5.59
CA PHE A 50 -6.06 24.82 5.26
C PHE A 50 -7.26 24.06 5.82
N TYR A 51 -7.18 22.72 5.90
CA TYR A 51 -8.29 21.89 6.38
C TYR A 51 -8.15 21.57 7.88
N LEU A 52 -7.02 21.01 8.29
CA LEU A 52 -6.76 20.64 9.68
C LEU A 52 -6.26 21.80 10.55
N LYS A 53 -5.73 22.87 9.94
CA LYS A 53 -5.12 24.03 10.61
C LYS A 53 -4.05 23.64 11.64
N GLN A 54 -3.24 22.64 11.32
CA GLN A 54 -2.16 22.13 12.16
C GLN A 54 -0.80 22.69 11.72
N ARG A 55 0.20 22.61 12.60
CA ARG A 55 1.58 22.99 12.28
C ARG A 55 2.27 21.83 11.54
N PRO A 56 2.60 21.96 10.24
CA PRO A 56 3.12 20.86 9.44
C PRO A 56 4.49 20.36 9.93
N PHE A 57 5.33 21.24 10.48
CA PHE A 57 6.70 20.93 10.92
C PHE A 57 6.82 20.79 12.45
N SER A 58 5.90 20.04 13.05
CA SER A 58 5.96 19.74 14.48
C SER A 58 7.04 18.69 14.81
N ARG A 59 7.46 18.59 16.09
CA ARG A 59 8.33 17.48 16.55
C ARG A 59 7.72 16.10 16.25
N ALA A 60 6.40 15.97 16.28
CA ALA A 60 5.72 14.73 15.93
C ALA A 60 5.87 14.42 14.42
N SER A 61 5.78 15.43 13.56
CA SER A 61 6.02 15.28 12.12
C SER A 61 7.44 14.79 11.83
N VAL A 62 8.44 15.33 12.54
CA VAL A 62 9.84 14.89 12.41
C VAL A 62 10.03 13.44 12.84
N LYS A 63 9.40 13.01 13.96
CA LYS A 63 9.45 11.60 14.38
C LYS A 63 8.82 10.66 13.35
N ASN A 64 7.78 11.11 12.65
CA ASN A 64 7.11 10.34 11.60
C ASN A 64 7.87 10.31 10.26
N MET A 65 8.93 11.10 10.09
CA MET A 65 9.73 11.10 8.85
C MET A 65 10.32 9.72 8.54
N LEU A 66 10.70 8.94 9.56
CA LEU A 66 11.21 7.58 9.35
C LEU A 66 10.15 6.69 8.69
N GLY A 67 8.91 6.75 9.16
CA GLY A 67 7.79 6.03 8.55
C GLY A 67 7.52 6.51 7.12
N GLY A 68 7.58 7.82 6.90
CA GLY A 68 7.46 8.41 5.56
C GLY A 68 8.56 7.94 4.60
N PHE A 69 9.79 7.81 5.09
CA PHE A 69 10.91 7.30 4.29
C PHE A 69 10.73 5.83 3.89
N ILE A 70 10.34 4.98 4.85
CA ILE A 70 10.03 3.56 4.56
C ILE A 70 8.89 3.46 3.55
N PHE A 71 7.85 4.29 3.71
CA PHE A 71 6.73 4.34 2.78
C PHE A 71 7.16 4.80 1.37
N ALA A 72 8.04 5.80 1.27
CA ALA A 72 8.57 6.27 -0.01
C ALA A 72 9.32 5.17 -0.76
N VAL A 73 10.15 4.38 -0.06
CA VAL A 73 10.82 3.21 -0.65
C VAL A 73 9.79 2.17 -1.13
N ALA A 74 8.75 1.90 -0.32
CA ALA A 74 7.69 0.96 -0.70
C ALA A 74 6.93 1.43 -1.97
N VAL A 75 6.61 2.73 -2.06
CA VAL A 75 5.96 3.32 -3.24
C VAL A 75 6.86 3.21 -4.48
N LEU A 76 8.15 3.47 -4.36
CA LEU A 76 9.08 3.33 -5.48
C LEU A 76 9.13 1.88 -5.99
N LEU A 77 9.26 0.90 -5.09
CA LEU A 77 9.25 -0.52 -5.44
C LEU A 77 7.91 -0.93 -6.07
N TYR A 78 6.80 -0.38 -5.58
CA TYR A 78 5.48 -0.60 -6.15
C TYR A 78 5.37 -0.07 -7.59
N LEU A 79 5.81 1.17 -7.85
CA LEU A 79 5.80 1.74 -9.20
C LEU A 79 6.69 0.96 -10.17
N ILE A 80 7.87 0.52 -9.71
CA ILE A 80 8.74 -0.37 -10.50
C ILE A 80 8.02 -1.70 -10.79
N SER A 81 7.35 -2.27 -9.79
CA SER A 81 6.58 -3.51 -9.98
C SER A 81 5.41 -3.36 -10.96
N ILE A 82 4.72 -2.21 -10.98
CA ILE A 82 3.70 -1.91 -11.98
C ILE A 82 4.29 -1.96 -13.40
N ASN A 83 5.50 -1.42 -13.59
CA ASN A 83 6.15 -1.39 -14.89
C ASN A 83 6.59 -2.79 -15.34
N LEU A 84 7.00 -3.66 -14.41
CA LEU A 84 7.48 -5.01 -14.71
C LEU A 84 6.34 -6.04 -14.84
N ASN A 85 5.37 -6.01 -13.92
CA ASN A 85 4.36 -7.06 -13.76
C ASN A 85 2.93 -6.60 -14.11
N GLY A 86 2.76 -5.33 -14.48
CA GLY A 86 1.46 -4.71 -14.67
C GLY A 86 0.74 -4.37 -13.35
N VAL A 87 -0.28 -3.52 -13.46
CA VAL A 87 -1.02 -2.97 -12.30
C VAL A 87 -1.69 -4.07 -11.48
N SER A 88 -2.29 -5.07 -12.14
CA SER A 88 -3.08 -6.11 -11.48
C SER A 88 -2.23 -6.98 -10.56
N VAL A 89 -1.05 -7.41 -11.00
CA VAL A 89 -0.15 -8.25 -10.20
C VAL A 89 0.52 -7.40 -9.14
N ALA A 90 1.07 -6.23 -9.51
CA ALA A 90 1.77 -5.35 -8.58
C ALA A 90 0.86 -4.92 -7.40
N ALA A 91 -0.40 -4.57 -7.68
CA ALA A 91 -1.37 -4.19 -6.66
C ALA A 91 -1.73 -5.37 -5.75
N SER A 92 -1.94 -6.55 -6.32
CA SER A 92 -2.28 -7.76 -5.56
C SER A 92 -1.15 -8.18 -4.62
N LEU A 93 0.10 -8.20 -5.12
CA LEU A 93 1.27 -8.54 -4.31
C LEU A 93 1.51 -7.50 -3.19
N THR A 94 1.31 -6.21 -3.47
CA THR A 94 1.47 -5.16 -2.46
C THR A 94 0.43 -5.27 -1.34
N GLN A 95 -0.78 -5.75 -1.64
CA GLN A 95 -1.82 -5.97 -0.63
C GLN A 95 -1.52 -7.14 0.33
N MET A 96 -0.53 -7.99 0.03
CA MET A 96 -0.05 -9.01 0.97
C MET A 96 0.58 -8.42 2.24
N ASN A 97 0.82 -7.10 2.28
CA ASN A 97 1.20 -6.38 3.50
C ASN A 97 0.26 -6.65 4.68
N VAL A 98 -0.99 -7.06 4.42
CA VAL A 98 -1.97 -7.44 5.46
C VAL A 98 -1.45 -8.55 6.37
N ILE A 99 -0.62 -9.47 5.84
CA ILE A 99 0.01 -10.53 6.63
C ILE A 99 0.95 -9.93 7.67
N LEU A 100 1.84 -9.03 7.22
CA LEU A 100 2.78 -8.34 8.11
C LEU A 100 2.06 -7.41 9.09
N ALA A 101 1.02 -6.70 8.64
CA ALA A 101 0.25 -5.79 9.48
C ALA A 101 -0.50 -6.55 10.60
N THR A 102 -1.06 -7.72 10.28
CA THR A 102 -1.81 -8.54 11.24
C THR A 102 -0.87 -9.17 12.27
N LEU A 103 0.22 -9.79 11.82
CA LEU A 103 1.21 -10.37 12.73
C LEU A 103 1.93 -9.29 13.54
N GLY A 104 2.30 -8.17 12.91
CA GLY A 104 2.89 -7.01 13.56
C GLY A 104 1.97 -6.42 14.63
N GLY A 105 0.67 -6.31 14.36
CA GLY A 105 -0.31 -5.88 15.35
C GLY A 105 -0.33 -6.81 16.57
N ILE A 106 -0.37 -8.12 16.35
CA ILE A 106 -0.39 -9.11 17.44
C ILE A 106 0.91 -9.06 18.26
N TYR A 107 2.06 -9.09 17.59
CA TYR A 107 3.35 -9.27 18.27
C TYR A 107 4.02 -7.97 18.72
N ILE A 108 3.94 -6.90 17.92
CA ILE A 108 4.60 -5.62 18.21
C ILE A 108 3.72 -4.75 19.11
N LEU A 109 2.41 -4.70 18.86
CA LEU A 109 1.47 -3.94 19.72
C LEU A 109 1.01 -4.75 20.94
N GLY A 110 1.35 -6.05 21.00
CA GLY A 110 1.07 -6.91 22.14
C GLY A 110 -0.42 -7.23 22.32
N GLU A 111 -1.19 -7.28 21.22
CA GLU A 111 -2.60 -7.64 21.30
C GLU A 111 -2.76 -9.07 21.84
N ARG A 112 -3.43 -9.19 23.00
CA ARG A 112 -3.73 -10.51 23.56
C ARG A 112 -4.87 -11.14 22.77
N LYS A 113 -4.57 -12.27 22.13
CA LYS A 113 -5.56 -13.12 21.47
C LYS A 113 -5.64 -14.46 22.20
N THR A 114 -6.84 -15.03 22.26
CA THR A 114 -7.03 -16.41 22.69
C THR A 114 -6.41 -17.37 21.67
N ARG A 115 -6.10 -18.60 22.11
CA ARG A 115 -5.53 -19.62 21.21
C ARG A 115 -6.40 -19.92 19.99
N TRP A 116 -7.73 -19.85 20.16
CA TRP A 116 -8.70 -20.05 19.08
C TRP A 116 -8.68 -18.91 18.06
N GLU A 117 -8.67 -17.65 18.51
CA GLU A 117 -8.59 -16.50 17.62
C GLU A 117 -7.28 -16.49 16.83
N LEU A 118 -6.17 -16.87 17.47
CA LEU A 118 -4.87 -16.91 16.82
C LEU A 118 -4.82 -17.97 15.70
N TRP A 119 -5.42 -19.14 15.92
CA TRP A 119 -5.54 -20.18 14.89
C TRP A 119 -6.36 -19.71 13.69
N ASN A 120 -7.50 -19.04 13.92
CA ASN A 120 -8.31 -18.48 12.84
C ASN A 120 -7.56 -17.40 12.06
N VAL A 121 -6.77 -16.56 12.74
CA VAL A 121 -5.88 -15.59 12.09
C VAL A 121 -4.87 -16.30 11.19
N TYR A 122 -4.18 -17.32 11.69
CA TYR A 122 -3.20 -18.04 10.86
C TYR A 122 -3.81 -18.71 9.65
N ILE A 123 -4.99 -19.32 9.78
CA ILE A 123 -5.71 -19.91 8.64
C ILE A 123 -6.05 -18.82 7.61
N GLY A 124 -6.59 -17.68 8.05
CA GLY A 124 -6.90 -16.56 7.17
C GLY A 124 -5.67 -16.02 6.45
N LEU A 125 -4.57 -15.82 7.19
CA LEU A 125 -3.30 -15.36 6.61
C LEU A 125 -2.70 -16.39 5.64
N PHE A 126 -2.86 -17.68 5.91
CA PHE A 126 -2.42 -18.75 5.02
C PHE A 126 -3.18 -18.75 3.70
N ILE A 127 -4.50 -18.53 3.74
CA ILE A 127 -5.33 -18.39 2.53
C ILE A 127 -4.90 -17.18 1.71
N VAL A 128 -4.67 -16.02 2.36
CA VAL A 128 -4.16 -14.81 1.69
C VAL A 128 -2.79 -15.06 1.06
N LEU A 129 -1.91 -15.77 1.76
CA LEU A 129 -0.59 -16.13 1.24
C LEU A 129 -0.70 -17.00 -0.02
N ILE A 130 -1.54 -18.03 -0.01
CA ILE A 130 -1.78 -18.88 -1.18
C ILE A 130 -2.31 -18.04 -2.36
N GLY A 131 -3.31 -17.19 -2.13
CA GLY A 131 -3.85 -16.32 -3.17
C GLY A 131 -2.79 -15.39 -3.77
N GLY A 132 -1.95 -14.79 -2.93
CA GLY A 132 -0.83 -13.96 -3.37
C GLY A 132 0.21 -14.72 -4.20
N VAL A 133 0.57 -15.93 -3.78
CA VAL A 133 1.50 -16.80 -4.53
C VAL A 133 0.91 -17.18 -5.89
N MET A 134 -0.37 -17.57 -5.94
CA MET A 134 -1.05 -17.91 -7.21
C MET A 134 -1.05 -16.74 -8.20
N ILE A 135 -1.31 -15.51 -7.73
CA ILE A 135 -1.24 -14.31 -8.58
C ILE A 135 0.20 -14.04 -9.03
N GLY A 136 1.18 -14.19 -8.13
CA GLY A 136 2.60 -14.05 -8.46
C GLY A 136 3.05 -15.02 -9.56
N LEU A 137 2.62 -16.28 -9.50
CA LEU A 137 2.92 -17.29 -10.53
C LEU A 137 2.36 -16.93 -11.92
N THR A 138 1.38 -16.04 -11.99
CA THR A 138 0.83 -15.55 -13.27
C THR A 138 1.76 -14.51 -13.93
N SER A 139 2.62 -13.86 -13.15
CA SER A 139 3.58 -12.87 -13.65
C SER A 139 4.92 -13.45 -14.10
N THR A 140 5.35 -14.58 -13.52
CA THR A 140 6.50 -15.32 -14.01
C THR A 140 6.11 -16.14 -15.24
N GLU A 141 7.02 -16.21 -16.22
CA GLU A 141 6.90 -16.86 -17.53
C GLU A 141 6.42 -18.33 -17.56
N ILE A 142 6.04 -18.92 -16.42
CA ILE A 142 5.50 -20.28 -16.32
C ILE A 142 4.20 -20.41 -17.13
N VAL A 143 3.33 -19.39 -17.12
CA VAL A 143 2.10 -19.39 -17.95
C VAL A 143 2.41 -19.12 -19.42
N ALA A 144 3.42 -18.29 -19.72
CA ALA A 144 3.89 -18.04 -21.08
C ALA A 144 4.58 -19.26 -21.71
N ASN A 145 5.16 -20.15 -20.90
CA ASN A 145 5.76 -21.42 -21.32
C ASN A 145 4.78 -22.62 -21.28
N LEU A 146 3.53 -22.40 -20.83
CA LEU A 146 2.46 -23.41 -20.79
C LEU A 146 1.44 -23.27 -21.94
N LEU A 147 1.53 -22.18 -22.72
CA LEU A 147 0.81 -21.92 -23.97
C LEU A 147 1.78 -22.01 -25.15
#